data_AF-A0A523RX74-F1
#
_entry.id   AF-A0A523RX74-F1
#
_cell.length_a   1.000
_cell.length_b   1.000
_cell.length_c   1.000
_cell.angle_alpha   90.00
_cell.angle_beta   90.00
_cell.angle_gamma   90.00
#
_symmetry.space_group_name_H-M   'P 1'
#
loop_
_entity.id
_entity.type
_entity.pdbx_description
1 polymer ?
#
loop_
_entity_poly.entity_id
_entity_poly.type
_entity_poly.pdbx_seq_one_letter_code
_entity_poly.pdbx_strand_id
1 'polypeptide(L)'
;MYALSKKRSTAKYKRLAYVHKIAELSRRGDIDAVAELMKGFFLDKKAHPWHRVYKDIETYWKREHPKKSPSETLILLRDGVFGALDILSLSITLPNPTSEFLTHFTKEDTWKEGRRKVRNKCIELVEGLIKKKKTRYLIPSALKRDGFGFLVDDIEEVELELFRKAKPTFKQDPKKKKKEILDLAPLEKLKLGSRFLRKQMIMETKIEKKDQRISTILEAYDHFLLEHEINRRSAIPEPAHTEQVTLNGTPLSNNDDEKTTPSKRVIDKAVQSPLTDYLEDKDVKKKKKPKNARSRKMRKVKKK
;
A
#
# COMPACT_ATOMS: atom_id res chain seq x y z
N MET A 1 -68.42 -4.08 -20.52
CA MET A 1 -67.50 -2.92 -20.52
C MET A 1 -66.15 -3.39 -20.00
N TYR A 2 -65.16 -3.49 -20.88
CA TYR A 2 -63.81 -3.97 -20.53
C TYR A 2 -63.06 -2.89 -19.74
N ALA A 3 -62.74 -3.17 -18.48
CA ALA A 3 -61.77 -2.40 -17.72
C ALA A 3 -60.38 -2.69 -18.31
N LEU A 4 -59.89 -1.75 -19.12
CA LEU A 4 -58.50 -1.69 -19.56
C LEU A 4 -57.60 -1.48 -18.34
N SER A 5 -57.20 -2.61 -17.73
CA SER A 5 -56.04 -2.70 -16.85
C SER A 5 -54.82 -2.22 -17.62
N LYS A 6 -54.50 -0.93 -17.47
CA LYS A 6 -53.22 -0.36 -17.86
C LYS A 6 -52.14 -1.02 -17.00
N LYS A 7 -51.63 -2.16 -17.45
CA LYS A 7 -50.27 -2.62 -17.14
C LYS A 7 -49.30 -1.52 -17.57
N ARG A 8 -49.01 -0.58 -16.66
CA ARG A 8 -47.86 0.31 -16.78
C ARG A 8 -46.62 -0.53 -16.56
N SER A 9 -46.06 -0.99 -17.67
CA SER A 9 -44.75 -1.63 -17.80
C SER A 9 -43.67 -0.83 -17.06
N THR A 10 -43.15 -1.42 -15.99
CA THR A 10 -41.72 -1.70 -15.73
C THR A 10 -40.63 -0.90 -16.48
N ALA A 11 -40.73 0.43 -16.55
CA ALA A 11 -39.63 1.30 -16.97
C ALA A 11 -39.36 2.40 -15.93
N LYS A 12 -39.48 2.07 -14.63
CA LYS A 12 -38.87 2.89 -13.59
C LYS A 12 -37.37 2.72 -13.71
N TYR A 13 -36.67 3.75 -14.21
CA TYR A 13 -35.24 3.91 -14.01
C TYR A 13 -34.92 3.56 -12.56
N LYS A 14 -34.30 2.40 -12.34
CA LYS A 14 -33.81 1.99 -11.02
C LYS A 14 -32.77 3.05 -10.66
N ARG A 15 -33.12 4.00 -9.80
CA ARG A 15 -32.18 5.08 -9.42
C ARG A 15 -30.94 4.50 -8.74
N LEU A 16 -31.06 3.28 -8.21
CA LEU A 16 -29.96 2.49 -7.67
C LEU A 16 -29.19 1.66 -8.70
N ALA A 17 -29.53 1.69 -10.01
CA ALA A 17 -28.81 0.92 -11.03
C ALA A 17 -27.31 1.28 -11.06
N TYR A 18 -26.99 2.55 -10.92
CA TYR A 18 -25.61 3.03 -10.86
C TYR A 18 -24.87 2.47 -9.62
N VAL A 19 -25.56 2.47 -8.48
CA VAL A 19 -25.04 1.92 -7.22
C VAL A 19 -24.78 0.42 -7.33
N HIS A 20 -25.72 -0.32 -7.93
CA HIS A 20 -25.58 -1.76 -8.16
C HIS A 20 -24.43 -2.08 -9.13
N LYS A 21 -24.25 -1.27 -10.18
CA LYS A 21 -23.12 -1.40 -11.10
C LYS A 21 -21.79 -1.27 -10.36
N ILE A 22 -21.63 -0.25 -9.52
CA ILE A 22 -20.40 -0.07 -8.73
C ILE A 22 -20.18 -1.25 -7.77
N ALA A 23 -21.24 -1.67 -7.06
CA ALA A 23 -21.15 -2.79 -6.12
C ALA A 23 -20.81 -4.13 -6.83
N GLU A 24 -21.32 -4.35 -8.04
CA GLU A 24 -21.00 -5.53 -8.85
C GLU A 24 -19.55 -5.52 -9.33
N LEU A 25 -19.05 -4.38 -9.81
CA LEU A 25 -17.64 -4.21 -10.20
C LEU A 25 -16.70 -4.43 -9.00
N SER A 26 -17.02 -3.81 -7.86
CA SER A 26 -16.28 -3.99 -6.61
C SER A 26 -16.28 -5.45 -6.15
N ARG A 27 -17.43 -6.14 -6.22
CA ARG A 27 -17.54 -7.58 -5.89
C ARG A 27 -16.70 -8.47 -6.81
N ARG A 28 -16.55 -8.10 -8.09
CA ARG A 28 -15.69 -8.80 -9.06
C ARG A 28 -14.20 -8.49 -8.88
N GLY A 29 -13.85 -7.49 -8.07
CA GLY A 29 -12.48 -7.00 -7.95
C GLY A 29 -12.03 -6.13 -9.13
N ASP A 30 -12.96 -5.68 -9.97
CA ASP A 30 -12.65 -4.80 -11.11
C ASP A 30 -12.59 -3.34 -10.65
N ILE A 31 -11.52 -3.03 -9.90
CA ILE A 31 -11.30 -1.72 -9.30
C ILE A 31 -10.95 -0.67 -10.36
N ASP A 32 -10.29 -1.08 -11.44
CA ASP A 32 -9.96 -0.19 -12.57
C ASP A 32 -11.23 0.33 -13.23
N ALA A 33 -12.24 -0.52 -13.46
CA ALA A 33 -13.53 -0.06 -13.98
C ALA A 33 -14.24 0.90 -13.01
N VAL A 34 -14.12 0.70 -11.69
CA VAL A 34 -14.66 1.66 -10.70
C VAL A 34 -13.91 2.99 -10.77
N ALA A 35 -12.59 2.96 -10.94
CA ALA A 35 -11.77 4.16 -11.12
C ALA A 35 -12.17 4.92 -12.39
N GLU A 36 -12.41 4.23 -13.51
CA GLU A 36 -12.91 4.84 -14.74
C GLU A 36 -14.31 5.47 -14.55
N LEU A 37 -15.20 4.81 -13.81
CA LEU A 37 -16.49 5.41 -13.45
C LEU A 37 -16.34 6.65 -12.57
N MET A 38 -15.35 6.69 -11.67
CA MET A 38 -15.06 7.86 -10.85
C MET A 38 -14.41 8.99 -11.65
N LYS A 39 -13.51 8.70 -12.59
CA LYS A 39 -12.96 9.68 -13.53
C LYS A 39 -14.04 10.27 -14.42
N GLY A 40 -14.98 9.43 -14.88
CA GLY A 40 -16.14 9.83 -15.68
C GLY A 40 -17.02 10.89 -15.03
N PHE A 41 -17.00 11.03 -13.70
CA PHE A 41 -17.70 12.12 -12.99
C PHE A 41 -17.30 13.52 -13.49
N PHE A 42 -16.02 13.74 -13.74
CA PHE A 42 -15.49 15.04 -14.14
C PHE A 42 -15.74 15.33 -15.63
N LEU A 43 -16.04 14.29 -16.42
CA LEU A 43 -16.42 14.42 -17.82
C LEU A 43 -17.94 14.63 -17.96
N ASP A 44 -18.74 13.81 -17.30
CA ASP A 44 -20.19 13.90 -17.31
C ASP A 44 -20.80 13.51 -15.94
N LYS A 45 -21.17 14.55 -15.19
CA LYS A 45 -21.82 14.42 -13.87
C LYS A 45 -23.21 13.76 -13.94
N LYS A 46 -23.87 13.76 -15.11
CA LYS A 46 -25.19 13.13 -15.30
C LYS A 46 -25.04 11.64 -15.55
N ALA A 47 -24.10 11.23 -16.40
CA ALA A 47 -23.81 9.82 -16.64
C ALA A 47 -23.18 9.12 -15.43
N HIS A 48 -22.38 9.84 -14.64
CA HIS A 48 -21.65 9.31 -13.48
C HIS A 48 -21.99 10.06 -12.18
N PRO A 49 -23.19 9.89 -11.60
CA PRO A 49 -23.70 10.77 -10.54
C PRO A 49 -23.14 10.45 -9.13
N TRP A 50 -21.81 10.41 -8.95
CA TRP A 50 -21.16 10.12 -7.65
C TRP A 50 -21.63 11.01 -6.50
N HIS A 51 -21.91 12.29 -6.79
CA HIS A 51 -22.47 13.26 -5.83
C HIS A 51 -23.87 12.90 -5.29
N ARG A 52 -24.61 11.97 -5.93
CA ARG A 52 -25.97 11.57 -5.53
C ARG A 52 -26.05 10.18 -4.93
N VAL A 53 -25.01 9.35 -5.09
CA VAL A 53 -25.02 7.92 -4.72
C VAL A 53 -25.59 7.70 -3.31
N TYR A 54 -25.10 8.42 -2.31
CA TYR A 54 -25.56 8.27 -0.93
C TYR A 54 -27.01 8.75 -0.73
N LYS A 55 -27.36 9.89 -1.31
CA LYS A 55 -28.74 10.43 -1.27
C LYS A 55 -29.75 9.47 -1.93
N ASP A 56 -29.35 8.86 -3.03
CA ASP A 56 -30.19 7.89 -3.75
C ASP A 56 -30.35 6.59 -2.93
N ILE A 57 -29.30 6.11 -2.27
CA ILE A 57 -29.39 4.98 -1.32
C ILE A 57 -30.36 5.33 -0.19
N GLU A 58 -30.18 6.45 0.50
CA GLU A 58 -31.03 6.85 1.62
C GLU A 58 -32.52 6.97 1.22
N THR A 59 -32.79 7.53 0.04
CA THR A 59 -34.15 7.83 -0.42
C THR A 59 -34.86 6.62 -1.01
N TYR A 60 -34.14 5.78 -1.78
CA TYR A 60 -34.75 4.74 -2.61
C TYR A 60 -34.51 3.31 -2.10
N TRP A 61 -33.55 3.07 -1.20
CA TRP A 61 -33.21 1.72 -0.76
C TRP A 61 -34.39 0.98 -0.12
N LYS A 62 -35.09 1.61 0.83
CA LYS A 62 -36.26 0.99 1.49
C LYS A 62 -37.40 0.68 0.53
N ARG A 63 -37.51 1.44 -0.57
CA ARG A 63 -38.57 1.27 -1.57
C ARG A 63 -38.24 0.15 -2.56
N GLU A 64 -36.99 0.03 -2.98
CA GLU A 64 -36.54 -0.97 -3.96
C GLU A 64 -36.15 -2.30 -3.29
N HIS A 65 -35.67 -2.29 -2.04
CA HIS A 65 -35.18 -3.45 -1.30
C HIS A 65 -35.71 -3.50 0.14
N PRO A 66 -37.03 -3.68 0.36
CA PRO A 66 -37.65 -3.57 1.69
C PRO A 66 -37.17 -4.61 2.72
N LYS A 67 -36.60 -5.73 2.26
CA LYS A 67 -36.15 -6.85 3.11
C LYS A 67 -34.63 -6.93 3.28
N LYS A 68 -33.84 -6.02 2.68
CA LYS A 68 -32.37 -6.09 2.70
C LYS A 68 -31.77 -4.86 3.37
N SER A 69 -30.79 -5.09 4.24
CA SER A 69 -29.98 -4.00 4.79
C SER A 69 -29.07 -3.40 3.70
N PRO A 70 -28.84 -2.07 3.68
CA PRO A 70 -27.87 -1.45 2.78
C PRO A 70 -26.41 -1.75 3.15
N SER A 71 -26.14 -2.37 4.31
CA SER A 71 -24.79 -2.56 4.86
C SER A 71 -23.80 -3.17 3.88
N GLU A 72 -24.14 -4.29 3.22
CA GLU A 72 -23.25 -4.94 2.25
C GLU A 72 -22.92 -4.00 1.08
N THR A 73 -23.92 -3.28 0.57
CA THR A 73 -23.73 -2.34 -0.53
C THR A 73 -22.86 -1.15 -0.11
N LEU A 74 -23.02 -0.66 1.12
CA LEU A 74 -22.18 0.40 1.66
C LEU A 74 -20.73 -0.03 1.86
N ILE A 75 -20.49 -1.28 2.25
CA ILE A 75 -19.14 -1.86 2.35
C ILE A 75 -18.52 -1.99 0.96
N LEU A 76 -19.24 -2.57 -0.02
CA LEU A 76 -18.75 -2.71 -1.39
C LEU A 76 -18.46 -1.36 -2.06
N LEU A 77 -19.30 -0.34 -1.81
CA LEU A 77 -19.05 1.03 -2.26
C LEU A 77 -17.79 1.61 -1.63
N ARG A 78 -17.60 1.36 -0.33
CA ARG A 78 -16.42 1.83 0.40
C ARG A 78 -15.15 1.20 -0.16
N ASP A 79 -15.13 -0.12 -0.35
CA ASP A 79 -14.00 -0.81 -0.93
C ASP A 79 -13.74 -0.37 -2.37
N GLY A 80 -14.78 -0.16 -3.17
CA GLY A 80 -14.67 0.36 -4.53
C GLY A 80 -14.08 1.77 -4.58
N VAL A 81 -14.54 2.68 -3.70
CA VAL A 81 -14.03 4.07 -3.64
C VAL A 81 -12.59 4.12 -3.15
N PHE A 82 -12.27 3.42 -2.05
CA PHE A 82 -10.90 3.41 -1.53
C PHE A 82 -9.94 2.65 -2.45
N GLY A 83 -10.42 1.61 -3.14
CA GLY A 83 -9.69 0.90 -4.18
C GLY A 83 -9.37 1.81 -5.35
N ALA A 84 -10.37 2.48 -5.92
CA ALA A 84 -10.20 3.38 -7.05
C ALA A 84 -9.27 4.57 -6.77
N LEU A 85 -9.06 4.91 -5.49
CA LEU A 85 -8.16 5.97 -5.06
C LEU A 85 -6.75 5.46 -4.70
N ASP A 86 -6.51 4.15 -4.75
CA ASP A 86 -5.29 3.46 -4.29
C ASP A 86 -5.00 3.66 -2.79
N ILE A 87 -6.02 3.47 -1.95
CA ILE A 87 -5.98 3.68 -0.48
C ILE A 87 -6.68 2.52 0.27
N LEU A 88 -6.55 1.29 -0.23
CA LEU A 88 -7.27 0.11 0.27
C LEU A 88 -7.09 -0.18 1.77
N SER A 89 -5.90 0.07 2.32
CA SER A 89 -5.55 -0.17 3.74
C SER A 89 -6.39 0.64 4.73
N LEU A 90 -6.94 1.77 4.27
CA LEU A 90 -7.71 2.68 5.08
C LEU A 90 -9.21 2.50 4.94
N SER A 91 -9.67 1.60 4.05
CA SER A 91 -11.10 1.37 3.86
C SER A 91 -11.74 0.97 5.19
N ILE A 92 -11.23 -0.02 5.92
CA ILE A 92 -11.88 -0.42 7.19
C ILE A 92 -11.44 0.46 8.36
N THR A 93 -10.22 0.98 8.32
CA THR A 93 -9.56 1.58 9.48
C THR A 93 -10.10 2.96 9.87
N LEU A 94 -10.58 3.73 8.90
CA LEU A 94 -11.04 5.10 9.14
C LEU A 94 -12.49 5.13 9.63
N PRO A 95 -12.81 5.85 10.73
CA PRO A 95 -14.16 5.91 11.28
C PRO A 95 -15.13 6.75 10.43
N ASN A 96 -14.60 7.61 9.55
CA ASN A 96 -15.40 8.51 8.73
C ASN A 96 -16.18 7.76 7.64
N PRO A 97 -17.42 8.16 7.35
CA PRO A 97 -18.24 7.52 6.32
C PRO A 97 -17.68 7.82 4.93
N THR A 98 -17.86 6.89 3.98
CA THR A 98 -17.39 7.06 2.59
C THR A 98 -18.02 8.26 1.90
N SER A 99 -19.23 8.67 2.32
CA SER A 99 -19.91 9.87 1.82
C SER A 99 -19.11 11.14 2.05
N GLU A 100 -18.39 11.25 3.16
CA GLU A 100 -17.54 12.40 3.47
C GLU A 100 -16.36 12.49 2.49
N PHE A 101 -15.70 11.36 2.23
CA PHE A 101 -14.62 11.28 1.24
C PHE A 101 -15.11 11.58 -0.18
N LEU A 102 -16.26 11.04 -0.57
CA LEU A 102 -16.88 11.38 -1.85
C LEU A 102 -17.27 12.86 -1.95
N THR A 103 -17.67 13.49 -0.85
CA THR A 103 -17.97 14.92 -0.82
C THR A 103 -16.71 15.75 -1.04
N HIS A 104 -15.59 15.39 -0.41
CA HIS A 104 -14.31 16.04 -0.67
C HIS A 104 -13.84 15.82 -2.11
N PHE A 105 -13.99 14.59 -2.63
CA PHE A 105 -13.61 14.24 -4.00
C PHE A 105 -14.42 14.99 -5.07
N THR A 106 -15.75 15.02 -4.93
CA THR A 106 -16.66 15.57 -5.96
C THR A 106 -16.77 17.09 -5.96
N LYS A 107 -16.22 17.77 -4.95
CA LYS A 107 -16.14 19.23 -4.86
C LYS A 107 -15.04 19.83 -5.72
N GLU A 108 -14.02 19.04 -6.05
CA GLU A 108 -12.89 19.50 -6.86
C GLU A 108 -13.25 19.48 -8.36
N ASP A 109 -12.42 20.13 -9.17
CA ASP A 109 -12.69 20.29 -10.61
C ASP A 109 -12.12 19.14 -11.45
N THR A 110 -11.09 18.46 -10.95
CA THR A 110 -10.42 17.37 -11.69
C THR A 110 -10.23 16.10 -10.85
N TRP A 111 -10.08 14.96 -11.56
CA TRP A 111 -9.74 13.66 -10.94
C TRP A 111 -8.50 13.73 -10.06
N LYS A 112 -7.43 14.39 -10.54
CA LYS A 112 -6.15 14.48 -9.84
C LYS A 112 -6.29 15.28 -8.55
N GLU A 113 -7.00 16.41 -8.58
CA GLU A 113 -7.25 17.24 -7.41
C GLU A 113 -8.16 16.54 -6.40
N GLY A 114 -9.26 15.93 -6.87
CA GLY A 114 -10.15 15.12 -6.04
C GLY A 114 -9.41 14.00 -5.30
N ARG A 115 -8.57 13.23 -6.03
CA ARG A 115 -7.73 12.17 -5.45
C ARG A 115 -6.74 12.73 -4.43
N ARG A 116 -6.05 13.84 -4.76
CA ARG A 116 -5.11 14.50 -3.86
C ARG A 116 -5.80 14.98 -2.58
N LYS A 117 -6.98 15.59 -2.70
CA LYS A 117 -7.76 16.09 -1.57
C LYS A 117 -8.17 14.97 -0.62
N VAL A 118 -8.68 13.86 -1.16
CA VAL A 118 -9.03 12.69 -0.35
C VAL A 118 -7.80 12.08 0.31
N ARG A 119 -6.69 11.93 -0.42
CA ARG A 119 -5.44 11.43 0.17
C ARG A 119 -4.95 12.31 1.33
N ASN A 120 -4.93 13.63 1.15
CA ASN A 120 -4.57 14.55 2.22
C ASN A 120 -5.51 14.40 3.43
N LYS A 121 -6.80 14.21 3.19
CA LYS A 121 -7.76 13.96 4.27
C LYS A 121 -7.48 12.65 5.00
N CYS A 122 -7.12 11.60 4.28
CA CYS A 122 -6.71 10.33 4.88
C CYS A 122 -5.45 10.50 5.74
N ILE A 123 -4.46 11.29 5.29
CA ILE A 123 -3.24 11.60 6.06
C ILE A 123 -3.60 12.27 7.38
N GLU A 124 -4.40 13.35 7.34
CA GLU A 124 -4.85 14.05 8.55
C GLU A 124 -5.55 13.12 9.56
N LEU A 125 -6.39 12.21 9.05
CA LEU A 125 -7.10 11.26 9.89
C LEU A 125 -6.17 10.21 10.51
N VAL A 126 -5.21 9.69 9.73
CA VAL A 126 -4.22 8.73 10.23
C VAL A 126 -3.31 9.39 11.27
N GLU A 127 -2.79 10.59 11.00
CA GLU A 127 -2.04 11.38 11.99
C GLU A 127 -2.86 11.62 13.28
N GLY A 128 -4.16 11.92 13.13
CA GLY A 128 -5.07 12.05 14.26
C GLY A 128 -5.22 10.76 15.07
N LEU A 129 -5.22 9.59 14.42
CA LEU A 129 -5.23 8.29 15.10
C LEU A 129 -3.90 8.01 15.82
N ILE A 130 -2.77 8.34 15.18
CA ILE A 130 -1.42 8.21 15.76
C ILE A 130 -1.31 9.07 17.02
N LYS A 131 -1.68 10.36 16.93
CA LYS A 131 -1.69 11.30 18.08
C LYS A 131 -2.57 10.81 19.23
N LYS A 132 -3.71 10.19 18.91
CA LYS A 132 -4.63 9.58 19.90
C LYS A 132 -4.19 8.19 20.38
N LYS A 133 -3.02 7.70 19.96
CA LYS A 133 -2.48 6.37 20.27
C LYS A 133 -3.41 5.22 19.87
N LYS A 134 -4.20 5.41 18.80
CA LYS A 134 -5.13 4.43 18.22
C LYS A 134 -4.53 3.76 16.98
N THR A 135 -3.37 3.15 17.13
CA THR A 135 -2.58 2.58 16.02
C THR A 135 -2.90 1.11 15.71
N ARG A 136 -3.71 0.44 16.54
CA ARG A 136 -3.96 -1.02 16.46
C ARG A 136 -4.36 -1.52 15.07
N TYR A 137 -5.16 -0.75 14.34
CA TYR A 137 -5.68 -1.12 13.02
C TYR A 137 -4.85 -0.56 11.86
N LEU A 138 -3.82 0.25 12.15
CA LEU A 138 -2.88 0.73 11.15
C LEU A 138 -1.85 -0.37 10.88
N ILE A 139 -1.84 -0.88 9.65
CA ILE A 139 -0.95 -1.95 9.21
C ILE A 139 0.20 -1.32 8.41
N PRO A 140 1.45 -1.30 8.93
CA PRO A 140 2.58 -0.66 8.28
C PRO A 140 2.80 -1.09 6.82
N SER A 141 2.77 -2.39 6.54
CA SER A 141 2.96 -2.91 5.18
C SER A 141 1.87 -2.44 4.21
N ALA A 142 0.62 -2.36 4.67
CA ALA A 142 -0.49 -1.90 3.86
C ALA A 142 -0.43 -0.38 3.61
N LEU A 143 -0.01 0.40 4.61
CA LEU A 143 0.24 1.84 4.46
C LEU A 143 1.38 2.12 3.50
N LYS A 144 2.48 1.35 3.53
CA LYS A 144 3.58 1.46 2.56
C LYS A 144 3.08 1.23 1.14
N ARG A 145 2.32 0.16 0.91
CA ARG A 145 1.71 -0.16 -0.39
C ARG A 145 0.83 0.98 -0.91
N ASP A 146 0.06 1.60 -0.02
CA ASP A 146 -0.85 2.70 -0.36
C ASP A 146 -0.14 4.07 -0.44
N GLY A 147 1.20 4.13 -0.33
CA GLY A 147 1.97 5.37 -0.42
C GLY A 147 1.96 6.25 0.83
N PHE A 148 1.53 5.72 1.98
CA PHE A 148 1.60 6.35 3.30
C PHE A 148 2.78 5.83 4.14
N GLY A 149 3.83 5.33 3.48
CA GLY A 149 4.99 4.75 4.14
C GLY A 149 5.70 5.70 5.10
N PHE A 150 5.63 7.00 4.85
CA PHE A 150 6.22 8.03 5.70
C PHE A 150 5.59 8.13 7.10
N LEU A 151 4.37 7.60 7.31
CA LEU A 151 3.72 7.57 8.63
C LEU A 151 4.11 6.33 9.46
N VAL A 152 4.84 5.38 8.87
CA VAL A 152 5.15 4.11 9.52
C VAL A 152 6.04 4.31 10.74
N ASP A 153 7.04 5.19 10.64
CA ASP A 153 7.98 5.42 11.73
C ASP A 153 7.26 5.99 12.97
N ASP A 154 6.35 6.95 12.76
CA ASP A 154 5.52 7.51 13.83
C ASP A 154 4.59 6.45 14.46
N ILE A 155 4.05 5.55 13.65
CA ILE A 155 3.20 4.45 14.14
C ILE A 155 4.03 3.50 15.01
N GLU A 156 5.21 3.12 14.55
CA GLU A 156 6.11 2.20 15.25
C GLU A 156 6.62 2.81 16.56
N GLU A 157 6.92 4.11 16.57
CA GLU A 157 7.28 4.85 17.78
C GLU A 157 6.15 4.84 18.82
N VAL A 158 4.92 5.17 18.39
CA VAL A 158 3.77 5.15 19.29
C VAL A 158 3.47 3.73 19.78
N GLU A 159 3.56 2.71 18.92
CA GLU A 159 3.39 1.30 19.33
C GLU A 159 4.43 0.88 20.37
N LEU A 160 5.69 1.29 20.22
CA LEU A 160 6.77 0.99 21.14
C LEU A 160 6.60 1.73 22.48
N GLU A 161 6.21 3.00 22.46
CA GLU A 161 5.87 3.74 23.68
C GLU A 161 4.72 3.08 24.45
N LEU A 162 3.67 2.67 23.75
CA LEU A 162 2.53 1.97 24.36
C LEU A 162 2.99 0.66 24.98
N PHE A 163 3.85 -0.09 24.30
CA PHE A 163 4.39 -1.34 24.81
C PHE A 163 5.27 -1.15 26.05
N ARG A 164 6.13 -0.11 26.10
CA ARG A 164 6.90 0.28 27.29
C ARG A 164 5.99 0.60 28.48
N LYS A 165 4.90 1.35 28.24
CA LYS A 165 3.92 1.71 29.28
C LYS A 165 3.11 0.50 29.77
N ALA A 166 2.96 -0.53 28.95
CA ALA A 166 2.23 -1.75 29.28
C ALA A 166 3.10 -2.83 29.93
N LYS A 167 4.22 -2.45 30.58
CA LYS A 167 5.08 -3.38 31.32
C LYS A 167 4.25 -4.27 32.27
N PRO A 168 4.46 -5.59 32.27
CA PRO A 168 3.80 -6.49 33.21
C PRO A 168 4.00 -6.02 34.66
N THR A 169 2.91 -5.93 35.41
CA THR A 169 2.93 -5.49 36.82
C THR A 169 2.21 -6.50 37.70
N PHE A 170 2.66 -6.63 38.94
CA PHE A 170 1.97 -7.43 39.95
C PHE A 170 0.78 -6.66 40.52
N LYS A 171 -0.37 -7.31 40.58
CA LYS A 171 -1.59 -6.79 41.21
C LYS A 171 -2.13 -7.79 42.21
N GLN A 172 -2.80 -7.30 43.25
CA GLN A 172 -3.52 -8.17 44.17
C GLN A 172 -4.77 -8.73 43.48
N ASP A 173 -5.02 -10.03 43.65
CA ASP A 173 -6.21 -10.68 43.11
C ASP A 173 -7.47 -10.17 43.84
N PRO A 174 -8.43 -9.52 43.15
CA PRO A 174 -9.66 -9.08 43.78
C PRO A 174 -10.53 -10.24 44.29
N LYS A 175 -10.35 -11.47 43.77
CA LYS A 175 -11.14 -12.64 44.19
C LYS A 175 -10.51 -13.42 45.34
N LYS A 176 -9.19 -13.33 45.52
CA LYS A 176 -8.44 -14.00 46.58
C LYS A 176 -7.52 -12.96 47.23
N LYS A 177 -8.03 -12.29 48.28
CA LYS A 177 -7.42 -11.14 49.00
C LYS A 177 -5.96 -11.30 49.51
N LYS A 178 -5.21 -12.33 49.12
CA LYS A 178 -3.81 -12.57 49.53
C LYS A 178 -2.89 -13.11 48.41
N LYS A 179 -3.35 -13.22 47.16
CA LYS A 179 -2.48 -13.67 46.04
C LYS A 179 -2.09 -12.50 45.14
N GLU A 180 -0.79 -12.31 44.95
CA GLU A 180 -0.26 -11.44 43.91
C GLU A 180 -0.28 -12.18 42.57
N ILE A 181 -0.78 -11.51 41.53
CA ILE A 181 -0.93 -12.02 40.18
C ILE A 181 -0.20 -11.06 39.23
N LEU A 182 0.55 -11.61 38.29
CA LEU A 182 1.10 -10.87 37.16
C LEU A 182 -0.02 -10.57 36.16
N ASP A 183 -0.32 -9.29 35.94
CA ASP A 183 -1.35 -8.85 35.00
C ASP A 183 -0.74 -8.56 33.62
N LEU A 184 -1.10 -9.40 32.64
CA LEU A 184 -0.71 -9.28 31.23
C LEU A 184 -1.84 -8.71 30.36
N ALA A 185 -3.01 -8.41 30.93
CA ALA A 185 -4.13 -7.83 30.18
C ALA A 185 -3.80 -6.50 29.45
N PRO A 186 -2.93 -5.62 29.98
CA PRO A 186 -2.49 -4.44 29.23
C PRO A 186 -1.77 -4.78 27.93
N LEU A 187 -0.98 -5.85 27.89
CA LEU A 187 -0.25 -6.30 26.70
C LEU A 187 -1.19 -6.87 25.63
N GLU A 188 -2.22 -7.60 26.03
CA GLU A 188 -3.19 -8.21 25.10
C GLU A 188 -3.92 -7.16 24.25
N LYS A 189 -4.22 -5.99 24.84
CA LYS A 189 -4.93 -4.90 24.14
C LYS A 189 -4.07 -4.24 23.06
N LEU A 190 -2.76 -4.36 23.15
CA LEU A 190 -1.80 -3.78 22.23
C LEU A 190 -1.44 -4.75 21.10
N LYS A 191 -1.16 -4.22 19.91
CA LYS A 191 -0.74 -5.04 18.76
C LYS A 191 0.61 -5.72 19.01
N LEU A 192 1.59 -4.95 19.48
CA LEU A 192 2.93 -5.44 19.80
C LEU A 192 2.91 -6.39 21.01
N GLY A 193 2.09 -6.09 22.02
CA GLY A 193 1.89 -6.97 23.18
C GLY A 193 1.17 -8.29 22.84
N SER A 194 0.12 -8.27 22.01
CA SER A 194 -0.52 -9.48 21.49
C SER A 194 0.43 -10.33 20.64
N ARG A 195 1.35 -9.70 19.90
CA ARG A 195 2.41 -10.42 19.17
C ARG A 195 3.41 -11.08 20.13
N PHE A 196 3.83 -10.37 21.18
CA PHE A 196 4.69 -10.90 22.24
C PHE A 196 4.06 -12.12 22.93
N LEU A 197 2.82 -11.99 23.42
CA LEU A 197 2.12 -13.07 24.13
C LEU A 197 1.98 -14.33 23.26
N ARG A 198 1.68 -14.16 21.95
CA ARG A 198 1.63 -15.27 21.00
C ARG A 198 3.00 -15.92 20.77
N LYS A 199 4.07 -15.13 20.64
CA LYS A 199 5.44 -15.67 20.48
C LYS A 199 5.88 -16.48 21.70
N GLN A 200 5.51 -16.03 22.91
CA GLN A 200 5.84 -16.71 24.16
C GLN A 200 4.84 -17.82 24.55
N MET A 201 3.87 -18.12 23.67
CA MET A 201 2.81 -19.12 23.90
C MET A 201 2.03 -18.92 25.22
N ILE A 202 1.85 -17.66 25.63
CA ILE A 202 1.13 -17.31 26.86
C ILE A 202 -0.37 -17.21 26.55
N MET A 203 -1.13 -18.19 27.01
CA MET A 203 -2.58 -18.26 26.82
C MET A 203 -3.37 -17.52 27.91
N GLU A 204 -2.77 -17.36 29.09
CA GLU A 204 -3.43 -16.78 30.27
C GLU A 204 -2.95 -15.35 30.50
N THR A 205 -3.89 -14.44 30.74
CA THR A 205 -3.58 -13.01 31.00
C THR A 205 -3.27 -12.72 32.46
N LYS A 206 -3.44 -13.72 33.34
CA LYS A 206 -3.28 -13.60 34.79
C LYS A 206 -2.53 -14.81 35.32
N ILE A 207 -1.30 -14.60 35.79
CA ILE A 207 -0.42 -15.67 36.26
C ILE A 207 -0.15 -15.48 37.75
N GLU A 208 -0.29 -16.53 38.57
CA GLU A 208 -0.03 -16.45 40.00
C GLU A 208 1.48 -16.28 40.29
N LYS A 209 1.87 -15.44 41.27
CA LYS A 209 3.28 -15.15 41.62
C LYS A 209 4.16 -16.37 41.90
N LYS A 210 3.56 -17.51 42.26
CA LYS A 210 4.29 -18.75 42.56
C LYS A 210 4.71 -19.53 41.31
N ASP A 211 4.26 -19.11 40.14
CA ASP A 211 4.59 -19.77 38.88
C ASP A 211 6.05 -19.48 38.47
N GLN A 212 6.81 -20.55 38.20
CA GLN A 212 8.21 -20.46 37.77
C GLN A 212 8.37 -19.75 36.43
N ARG A 213 7.31 -19.69 35.60
CA ARG A 213 7.31 -19.04 34.28
C ARG A 213 7.49 -17.52 34.35
N ILE A 214 7.27 -16.90 35.51
CA ILE A 214 7.24 -15.44 35.64
C ILE A 214 8.59 -14.79 35.33
N SER A 215 9.71 -15.34 35.82
CA SER A 215 11.03 -14.78 35.54
C SER A 215 11.32 -14.80 34.04
N THR A 216 11.01 -15.92 33.39
CA THR A 216 11.18 -16.11 31.93
C THR A 216 10.32 -15.13 31.14
N ILE A 217 9.08 -14.89 31.55
CA ILE A 217 8.17 -13.94 30.86
C ILE A 217 8.69 -12.51 30.98
N LEU A 218 9.20 -12.12 32.15
CA LEU A 218 9.75 -10.78 32.38
C LEU A 218 11.05 -10.56 31.59
N GLU A 219 11.96 -11.54 31.63
CA GLU A 219 13.18 -11.52 30.82
C GLU A 219 12.86 -11.47 29.32
N ALA A 220 11.93 -12.31 28.86
CA ALA A 220 11.48 -12.31 27.47
C ALA A 220 10.84 -10.98 27.06
N TYR A 221 10.11 -10.31 27.96
CA TYR A 221 9.55 -8.98 27.71
C TYR A 221 10.66 -7.94 27.50
N ASP A 222 11.67 -7.92 28.37
CA ASP A 222 12.79 -6.98 28.28
C ASP A 222 13.64 -7.26 27.03
N HIS A 223 13.91 -8.53 26.70
CA HIS A 223 14.56 -8.92 25.45
C HIS A 223 13.76 -8.48 24.22
N PHE A 224 12.44 -8.71 24.21
CA PHE A 224 11.58 -8.33 23.10
C PHE A 224 11.52 -6.81 22.88
N LEU A 225 11.51 -6.04 23.97
CA LEU A 225 11.61 -4.58 23.92
C LEU A 225 12.94 -4.16 23.29
N LEU A 226 14.04 -4.73 23.75
CA LEU A 226 15.38 -4.40 23.27
C LEU A 226 15.59 -4.76 21.79
N GLU A 227 15.14 -5.94 21.35
CA GLU A 227 15.16 -6.33 19.94
C GLU A 227 14.42 -5.32 19.07
N HIS A 228 13.25 -4.86 19.49
CA HIS A 228 12.47 -3.88 18.74
C HIS A 228 13.13 -2.49 18.73
N GLU A 229 13.82 -2.09 19.80
CA GLU A 229 14.59 -0.85 19.84
C GLU A 229 15.84 -0.91 18.96
N ILE A 230 16.54 -2.05 18.93
CA ILE A 230 17.72 -2.26 18.08
C ILE A 230 17.32 -2.28 16.61
N ASN A 231 16.31 -3.07 16.23
CA ASN A 231 15.85 -3.17 14.84
C ASN A 231 15.48 -1.79 14.24
N ARG A 232 14.99 -0.85 15.05
CA ARG A 232 14.77 0.54 14.63
C ARG A 232 16.08 1.30 14.40
N ARG A 233 17.04 1.19 15.32
CA ARG A 233 18.33 1.90 15.26
C ARG A 233 19.28 1.32 14.20
N SER A 234 19.15 0.04 13.89
CA SER A 234 19.97 -0.68 12.92
C SER A 234 19.31 -0.79 11.54
N ALA A 235 18.18 -0.11 11.32
CA ALA A 235 17.63 0.08 9.98
C ALA A 235 18.59 0.97 9.19
N ILE A 236 19.65 0.35 8.67
CA ILE A 236 20.54 0.96 7.70
C ILE A 236 19.63 1.34 6.53
N PRO A 237 19.49 2.64 6.19
CA PRO A 237 18.73 3.02 5.02
C PRO A 237 19.29 2.23 3.84
N GLU A 238 18.42 1.59 3.05
CA GLU A 238 18.87 0.95 1.82
C GLU A 238 19.73 1.97 1.07
N PRO A 239 20.98 1.59 0.70
CA PRO A 239 21.86 2.52 0.03
C PRO A 239 21.09 3.06 -1.17
N ALA A 240 20.87 4.38 -1.19
CA ALA A 240 20.22 5.03 -2.31
C ALA A 240 20.91 4.54 -3.58
N HIS A 241 20.13 4.15 -4.60
CA HIS A 241 20.68 3.75 -5.88
C HIS A 241 21.70 4.81 -6.31
N THR A 242 22.98 4.44 -6.32
CA THR A 242 24.02 5.35 -6.76
C THR A 242 23.76 5.63 -8.23
N GLU A 243 23.50 6.89 -8.55
CA GLU A 243 23.46 7.32 -9.95
C GLU A 243 24.84 7.02 -10.54
N GLN A 244 24.91 6.11 -11.51
CA GLN A 244 26.12 5.93 -12.28
C GLN A 244 26.32 7.20 -13.10
N VAL A 245 27.39 7.93 -12.79
CA VAL A 245 27.78 9.14 -13.49
C VAL A 245 28.88 8.80 -14.48
N THR A 246 28.81 9.33 -15.69
CA THR A 246 29.92 9.20 -16.65
C THR A 246 31.17 9.92 -16.13
N LEU A 247 32.34 9.65 -16.73
CA LEU A 247 33.59 10.37 -16.44
C LEU A 247 33.47 11.91 -16.61
N ASN A 248 32.42 12.37 -17.29
CA ASN A 248 32.13 13.78 -17.54
C ASN A 248 31.07 14.38 -16.60
N GLY A 249 30.64 13.67 -15.55
CA GLY A 249 29.73 14.21 -14.56
C GLY A 249 28.24 14.19 -14.96
N THR A 250 27.87 13.56 -16.07
CA THR A 250 26.46 13.44 -16.49
C THR A 250 25.83 12.14 -16.00
N PRO A 251 24.61 12.17 -15.43
CA PRO A 251 23.91 10.97 -14.98
C PRO A 251 23.57 10.10 -16.20
N LEU A 252 23.84 8.80 -16.09
CA LEU A 252 23.49 7.83 -17.12
C LEU A 252 21.95 7.70 -17.13
N SER A 253 21.29 8.25 -18.15
CA SER A 253 19.86 8.05 -18.35
C SER A 253 19.62 6.56 -18.61
N ASN A 254 18.99 5.87 -17.66
CA ASN A 254 18.38 4.57 -17.90
C ASN A 254 17.21 4.83 -18.87
N ASN A 255 17.50 4.73 -20.17
CA ASN A 255 16.45 4.59 -21.16
C ASN A 255 15.80 3.22 -20.92
N ASP A 256 14.66 3.23 -20.23
CA ASP A 256 13.66 2.18 -20.30
C ASP A 256 13.16 2.08 -21.75
N ASP A 257 13.92 1.39 -22.57
CA ASP A 257 13.47 0.88 -23.87
C ASP A 257 13.46 -0.66 -23.74
N GLU A 258 12.46 -1.17 -23.03
CA GLU A 258 11.92 -2.52 -23.28
C GLU A 258 11.42 -2.57 -24.73
N LYS A 259 12.35 -2.77 -25.67
CA LYS A 259 12.05 -3.18 -27.03
C LYS A 259 12.43 -4.64 -27.17
N THR A 260 11.41 -5.47 -26.98
CA THR A 260 11.30 -6.77 -27.64
C THR A 260 11.65 -6.63 -29.13
N THR A 261 12.79 -7.17 -29.56
CA THR A 261 12.92 -7.69 -30.93
C THR A 261 13.80 -8.94 -30.97
N PRO A 262 13.48 -9.89 -31.88
CA PRO A 262 14.01 -11.26 -31.86
C PRO A 262 15.24 -11.44 -32.76
N SER A 263 15.76 -12.67 -32.77
CA SER A 263 16.60 -13.30 -33.79
C SER A 263 18.13 -13.11 -33.73
N LYS A 264 18.78 -14.22 -33.36
CA LYS A 264 20.03 -14.78 -33.90
C LYS A 264 20.98 -13.78 -34.61
N ARG A 265 22.10 -13.50 -33.94
CA ARG A 265 23.41 -13.45 -34.58
C ARG A 265 24.37 -14.33 -33.78
N VAL A 266 24.96 -15.30 -34.47
CA VAL A 266 26.12 -16.05 -33.97
C VAL A 266 27.25 -15.02 -33.85
N ILE A 267 27.68 -14.75 -32.63
CA ILE A 267 28.91 -14.02 -32.37
C ILE A 267 29.98 -15.08 -32.19
N ASP A 268 30.97 -15.07 -33.09
CA ASP A 268 32.15 -15.93 -32.99
C ASP A 268 32.76 -15.82 -31.60
N LYS A 269 33.16 -16.96 -31.04
CA LYS A 269 33.87 -17.04 -29.76
C LYS A 269 35.14 -16.18 -29.86
N ALA A 270 35.09 -14.97 -29.35
CA ALA A 270 36.30 -14.23 -29.02
C ALA A 270 36.99 -15.02 -27.90
N VAL A 271 38.11 -15.65 -28.24
CA VAL A 271 39.02 -16.26 -27.27
C VAL A 271 39.47 -15.12 -26.36
N GLN A 272 38.95 -15.07 -25.13
CA GLN A 272 39.50 -14.21 -24.10
C GLN A 272 40.96 -14.64 -23.87
N SER A 273 41.90 -13.73 -24.11
CA SER A 273 43.28 -13.94 -23.65
C SER A 273 43.30 -13.91 -22.12
N PRO A 274 44.06 -14.80 -21.46
CA PRO A 274 44.18 -14.80 -20.01
C PRO A 274 44.79 -13.47 -19.54
N LEU A 275 44.28 -12.97 -18.40
CA LEU A 275 44.58 -11.67 -17.79
C LEU A 275 46.05 -11.47 -17.36
N THR A 276 46.92 -12.44 -17.67
CA THR A 276 48.34 -12.50 -17.29
C THR A 276 49.28 -11.80 -18.27
N ASP A 277 48.80 -11.43 -19.47
CA ASP A 277 49.61 -10.74 -20.50
C ASP A 277 50.10 -9.33 -20.08
N TYR A 278 49.61 -8.80 -18.95
CA TYR A 278 50.03 -7.51 -18.38
C TYR A 278 51.05 -7.63 -17.24
N LEU A 279 51.49 -8.84 -16.88
CA LEU A 279 52.42 -9.06 -15.76
C LEU A 279 53.85 -9.41 -16.20
N GLU A 280 54.12 -9.54 -17.50
CA GLU A 280 55.45 -9.83 -18.02
C GLU A 280 56.05 -8.60 -18.71
N ASP A 281 56.82 -7.83 -17.94
CA ASP A 281 57.85 -6.94 -18.47
C ASP A 281 58.96 -7.80 -19.09
N LYS A 282 59.17 -7.69 -20.42
CA LYS A 282 60.50 -7.69 -21.08
C LYS A 282 60.48 -7.46 -22.60
N ASP A 283 61.24 -6.43 -22.97
CA ASP A 283 62.18 -6.35 -24.11
C ASP A 283 61.72 -6.45 -25.58
N VAL A 284 61.55 -5.25 -26.15
CA VAL A 284 62.04 -4.76 -27.46
C VAL A 284 62.41 -5.81 -28.52
N LYS A 285 61.63 -5.88 -29.63
CA LYS A 285 62.20 -5.96 -31.01
C LYS A 285 61.32 -5.25 -32.05
N LYS A 286 61.91 -4.22 -32.68
CA LYS A 286 61.44 -3.51 -33.89
C LYS A 286 61.27 -4.45 -35.09
N LYS A 287 60.17 -4.35 -35.86
CA LYS A 287 60.17 -4.61 -37.32
C LYS A 287 59.21 -3.71 -38.13
N LYS A 288 59.85 -2.79 -38.86
CA LYS A 288 59.60 -2.19 -40.20
C LYS A 288 58.17 -1.98 -40.74
N LYS A 289 57.86 -0.71 -41.03
CA LYS A 289 56.87 -0.24 -42.01
C LYS A 289 57.25 -0.64 -43.45
N PRO A 290 56.26 -0.89 -44.32
CA PRO A 290 56.34 -0.52 -45.73
C PRO A 290 55.40 0.64 -46.08
N LYS A 291 55.87 1.47 -47.01
CA LYS A 291 55.27 2.71 -47.50
C LYS A 291 54.19 2.46 -48.59
N ASN A 292 53.14 3.28 -48.54
CA ASN A 292 52.33 3.89 -49.61
C ASN A 292 52.12 3.16 -50.95
N ALA A 293 50.85 3.07 -51.38
CA ALA A 293 50.44 3.40 -52.75
C ALA A 293 48.99 3.92 -52.81
N ARG A 294 48.83 5.03 -53.53
CA ARG A 294 47.58 5.78 -53.82
C ARG A 294 46.67 5.03 -54.81
N SER A 295 45.35 5.17 -54.68
CA SER A 295 44.38 5.51 -55.77
C SER A 295 42.97 5.58 -55.14
N ARG A 296 42.28 6.73 -55.03
CA ARG A 296 41.53 7.51 -56.04
C ARG A 296 40.62 6.68 -56.95
N LYS A 297 39.31 6.66 -56.67
CA LYS A 297 38.26 7.07 -57.64
C LYS A 297 36.86 7.22 -56.99
N MET A 298 36.30 8.39 -57.20
CA MET A 298 34.86 8.70 -57.13
C MET A 298 34.05 7.82 -58.10
N ARG A 299 32.77 7.57 -57.81
CA ARG A 299 31.68 8.07 -58.67
C ARG A 299 30.28 8.02 -58.03
N LYS A 300 29.58 9.13 -58.25
CA LYS A 300 28.17 9.44 -58.04
C LYS A 300 27.20 8.56 -58.86
N VAL A 301 26.02 8.33 -58.27
CA VAL A 301 24.65 8.50 -58.82
C VAL A 301 24.24 7.72 -60.08
N LYS A 302 23.09 7.01 -59.99
CA LYS A 302 21.93 7.26 -60.87
C LYS A 302 20.61 6.74 -60.29
N LYS A 303 19.61 7.62 -60.36
CA LYS A 303 18.17 7.40 -60.23
C LYS A 303 17.67 6.38 -61.27
N LYS A 304 16.72 5.55 -60.87
CA LYS A 304 15.33 5.60 -61.37
C LYS A 304 14.42 5.01 -60.30
#